data_AF-E2CNN4-F1
#
_entry.id   AF-E2CNN4-F1
#
_cell.length_a   1.000
_cell.length_b   1.000
_cell.length_c   1.000
_cell.angle_alpha   90.00
_cell.angle_beta   90.00
_cell.angle_gamma   90.00
#
_symmetry.space_group_name_H-M   'P 1'
#
loop_
_entity.id
_entity.type
_entity.pdbx_description
1 polymer ?
#
loop_
_entity_poly.entity_id
_entity_poly.type
_entity_poly.pdbx_seq_one_letter_code
_entity_poly.pdbx_strand_id
1 'polypeptide(L)' 'MLFTAYVAVCLSTVAVPECNKETALNWMVAPGQHQLAFCMINGQRYAASSGMVHDGEYVKIFCKANDQFGITG' A
#
# COMPACT_ATOMS: atom_id res chain seq x y z
N MET A 1 16.50 8.58 -0.39
CA MET A 1 15.98 7.20 -0.25
C MET A 1 14.77 7.04 -1.14
N LEU A 2 14.67 5.92 -1.85
CA LEU A 2 13.52 5.60 -2.71
C LEU A 2 12.66 4.52 -2.06
N PHE A 3 11.36 4.58 -2.31
CA PHE A 3 10.34 3.73 -1.70
C PHE A 3 9.49 3.07 -2.77
N THR A 4 9.13 1.82 -2.52
CA THR A 4 8.12 1.05 -3.25
C THR A 4 6.79 1.20 -2.51
N ALA A 5 5.70 1.48 -3.24
CA ALA A 5 4.38 1.60 -2.64
C ALA A 5 3.66 0.25 -2.63
N TYR A 6 3.30 -0.21 -1.44
CA TYR A 6 2.45 -1.36 -1.22
C TYR A 6 1.05 -0.85 -0.87
N VAL A 7 0.05 -1.34 -1.58
CA VAL A 7 -1.35 -0.93 -1.40
C VAL A 7 -2.08 -2.10 -0.77
N ALA A 8 -2.63 -1.89 0.42
CA ALA A 8 -3.55 -2.82 1.07
C ALA A 8 -4.99 -2.37 0.85
N VAL A 9 -5.86 -3.29 0.46
CA VAL A 9 -7.31 -3.09 0.37
C VAL A 9 -7.95 -3.68 1.62
N CYS A 10 -8.78 -2.89 2.30
CA CYS A 10 -9.36 -3.20 3.60
C CYS A 10 -10.87 -2.97 3.57
N LEU A 11 -11.63 -3.74 4.33
CA LEU A 11 -13.06 -3.43 4.55
C LEU A 11 -13.19 -2.16 5.40
N SER A 12 -14.15 -1.32 5.07
CA SER A 12 -14.52 -0.10 5.83
C SER A 12 -14.94 -0.37 7.28
N THR A 13 -15.31 -1.61 7.60
CA THR A 13 -15.62 -2.05 8.97
C THR A 13 -14.37 -2.31 9.83
N VAL A 14 -13.20 -2.46 9.21
CA VAL A 14 -11.92 -2.65 9.89
C VAL A 14 -11.33 -1.28 10.22
N ALA A 15 -10.86 -1.10 11.45
CA ALA A 15 -10.20 0.15 11.83
C ALA A 15 -8.89 0.34 11.03
N VAL A 16 -8.61 1.57 10.61
CA VAL A 16 -7.37 1.93 9.89
C VAL A 16 -6.07 1.36 10.53
N PRO A 17 -5.86 1.41 11.87
CA PRO A 17 -4.68 0.80 12.48
C PRO A 17 -4.66 -0.73 12.38
N GLU A 18 -5.83 -1.37 12.39
CA GLU A 18 -5.97 -2.84 12.34
C GLU A 18 -5.79 -3.39 10.94
N CYS A 19 -6.00 -2.60 9.88
CA CYS A 19 -5.67 -3.06 8.54
C CYS A 19 -4.16 -3.15 8.32
N ASN A 20 -3.68 -4.38 8.30
CA ASN A 20 -2.29 -4.80 8.22
C ASN A 20 -2.15 -6.00 7.27
N LYS A 21 -0.98 -6.64 7.24
CA LYS A 21 -0.68 -7.75 6.32
C LYS A 21 -1.67 -8.91 6.42
N GLU A 22 -2.18 -9.20 7.62
CA GLU A 22 -3.01 -10.35 7.92
C GLU A 22 -4.51 -10.08 7.75
N THR A 23 -4.92 -8.80 7.86
CA THR A 23 -6.33 -8.40 7.88
C THR A 23 -6.79 -7.70 6.59
N ALA A 24 -5.85 -7.27 5.74
CA ALA A 24 -6.19 -6.72 4.44
C ALA A 24 -6.73 -7.83 3.52
N LEU A 25 -7.79 -7.50 2.78
CA LEU A 25 -8.41 -8.39 1.79
C LEU A 25 -7.48 -8.67 0.62
N ASN A 26 -6.71 -7.66 0.21
CA ASN A 26 -5.83 -7.75 -0.94
C ASN A 26 -4.60 -6.85 -0.81
N TRP A 27 -3.52 -7.23 -1.47
CA TRP A 27 -2.27 -6.49 -1.53
C TRP A 27 -1.82 -6.32 -2.98
N MET A 28 -1.41 -5.10 -3.30
CA MET A 28 -0.83 -4.77 -4.60
C MET A 28 0.48 -4.03 -4.42
N VAL A 29 1.35 -4.13 -5.41
CA VAL A 29 2.62 -3.41 -5.45
C VAL A 29 2.57 -2.45 -6.63
N ALA A 30 2.60 -1.15 -6.34
CA ALA A 30 2.65 -0.15 -7.39
C ALA A 30 4.04 -0.21 -8.06
N PRO A 31 4.10 -0.15 -9.40
CA PRO A 31 5.38 -0.14 -10.10
C PRO A 31 6.14 1.16 -9.83
N GLY A 32 7.47 1.08 -9.89
CA GLY A 32 8.36 2.21 -9.72
C GLY A 32 8.83 2.43 -8.29
N GLN A 33 9.88 3.25 -8.16
CA GLN A 33 10.45 3.65 -6.89
C GLN A 33 10.54 5.17 -6.82
N HIS A 34 10.03 5.76 -5.74
CA HIS A 34 9.86 7.19 -5.64
C HIS A 34 10.30 7.73 -4.29
N GLN A 35 10.53 9.05 -4.20
CA GLN A 35 10.67 9.70 -2.89
C GLN A 35 9.37 9.55 -2.07
N LEU A 36 9.45 9.60 -0.75
CA LEU A 36 8.32 9.27 0.15
C LEU A 36 7.00 9.98 -0.23
N ALA A 37 7.04 11.29 -0.45
CA ALA A 37 5.86 12.07 -0.86
C ALA A 37 5.25 11.55 -2.17
N PHE A 38 6.10 11.26 -3.16
CA PHE A 38 5.66 10.71 -4.45
C PHE A 38 5.24 9.24 -4.36
N CYS A 39 5.79 8.45 -3.44
CA CYS A 39 5.39 7.07 -3.21
C CYS A 39 3.93 6.98 -2.75
N MET A 40 3.52 7.85 -1.82
CA MET A 40 2.13 7.91 -1.36
C MET A 40 1.18 8.25 -2.52
N ILE A 41 1.51 9.29 -3.29
CA ILE A 41 0.71 9.72 -4.44
C ILE A 41 0.66 8.61 -5.51
N ASN A 42 1.79 7.97 -5.82
CA ASN A 42 1.86 6.88 -6.79
C ASN A 42 0.98 5.70 -6.36
N GLY A 43 1.04 5.30 -5.09
CA GLY A 43 0.20 4.22 -4.58
C GLY A 43 -1.30 4.56 -4.66
N GLN A 44 -1.71 5.81 -4.38
CA GLN A 44 -3.11 6.22 -4.47
C GLN A 44 -3.60 6.17 -5.92
N ARG A 45 -2.80 6.71 -6.84
CA ARG A 45 -3.10 6.70 -8.27
C ARG A 45 -3.19 5.28 -8.80
N TYR A 46 -2.25 4.42 -8.41
CA TYR A 46 -2.23 3.03 -8.82
C TYR A 46 -3.48 2.29 -8.32
N ALA A 47 -3.84 2.45 -7.05
CA ALA A 47 -5.04 1.88 -6.47
C ALA A 47 -6.33 2.34 -7.17
N ALA A 48 -6.43 3.64 -7.49
CA ALA A 48 -7.58 4.17 -8.21
C ALA A 48 -7.67 3.64 -9.66
N SER A 49 -6.53 3.42 -10.31
CA SER A 49 -6.48 2.91 -11.68
C SER A 49 -6.61 1.38 -11.81
N SER A 50 -6.41 0.63 -10.72
CA SER A 50 -6.39 -0.84 -10.78
C SER A 50 -7.77 -1.46 -10.84
N GLY A 51 -8.82 -0.73 -10.46
CA GLY A 51 -10.19 -1.26 -10.36
C GLY A 51 -10.36 -2.30 -9.25
N MET A 52 -9.41 -2.40 -8.33
CA MET A 52 -9.36 -3.44 -7.28
C MET A 52 -10.03 -3.02 -5.97
N VAL A 53 -10.53 -1.79 -5.90
CA VAL A 53 -11.21 -1.22 -4.74
C VAL A 53 -12.69 -1.12 -5.08
N HIS A 54 -13.51 -1.78 -4.27
CA HIS A 54 -14.96 -1.80 -4.42
C HIS A 54 -15.65 -0.96 -3.34
N ASP A 55 -16.97 -0.77 -3.50
CA ASP A 55 -17.78 -0.09 -2.49
C ASP A 55 -17.72 -0.82 -1.14
N GLY A 56 -17.53 -0.04 -0.07
CA GLY A 56 -17.33 -0.59 1.27
C GLY A 56 -15.89 -0.98 1.58
N GLU A 57 -14.95 -0.74 0.67
CA GLU A 57 -13.51 -0.93 0.88
C GLU A 57 -12.77 0.42 0.93
N TYR A 58 -11.60 0.43 1.55
CA TYR A 58 -10.66 1.54 1.48
C TYR A 58 -9.25 1.03 1.27
N VAL A 59 -8.36 1.94 0.86
CA VAL A 59 -6.95 1.62 0.64
C VAL A 59 -6.04 2.25 1.66
N LYS A 60 -5.04 1.47 2.08
CA LYS A 60 -3.95 1.93 2.94
C LYS A 60 -2.62 1.71 2.23
N ILE A 61 -1.82 2.76 2.15
CA ILE A 61 -0.55 2.74 1.42
C ILE A 61 0.60 2.63 2.41
N PHE A 62 1.50 1.72 2.11
CA PHE A 62 2.73 1.51 2.84
C PHE A 62 3.91 1.78 1.90
N CYS A 63 4.65 2.85 2.17
CA CYS A 63 5.88 3.16 1.46
C CYS A 63 7.05 2.50 2.19
N LYS A 64 7.63 1.47 1.58
CA LYS A 64 8.79 0.76 2.12
C LYS A 64 10.02 1.02 1.27
N ALA A 65 11.14 1.34 1.92
CA ALA A 65 12.42 1.50 1.24
C ALA A 65 13.10 0.14 1.02
N ASN A 66 13.97 0.06 0.00
CA ASN A 66 14.66 -1.18 -0.37
C ASN A 66 15.57 -1.75 0.75
N ASP A 67 16.09 -0.90 1.62
CA ASP A 67 16.87 -1.30 2.80
C ASP A 67 16.02 -2.02 3.86
N GLN A 68 14.69 -1.83 3.86
CA GLN A 68 13.75 -2.62 4.68
C GLN A 68 13.44 -4.01 4.09
N PHE A 69 13.97 -4.32 2.90
CA PHE A 69 13.95 -5.66 2.31
C PHE A 69 15.25 -6.44 2.55
N GLY A 70 16.24 -5.82 3.21
CA GLY A 70 17.48 -6.45 3.60
C GLY A 70 17.40 -7.10 4.98
N ILE A 71 17.27 -8.43 4.97
CA ILE A 71 17.87 -9.41 5.90
C ILE A 71 17.55 -9.25 7.40
N THR A 72 16.89 -10.27 7.96
CA THR A 72 17.16 -10.71 9.34
C THR A 72 18.67 -10.75 9.61
N GLY A 73 19.09 -10.01 10.63
CA GLY A 73 20.34 -10.17 11.36
C GLY A 73 20.10 -9.64 12.75
#